data_AF-A0A9P6TPR9-F1
#
_entry.id   AF-A0A9P6TPR9-F1
#
_cell.length_a   1.000
_cell.length_b   1.000
_cell.length_c   1.000
_cell.angle_alpha   90.00
_cell.angle_beta   90.00
_cell.angle_gamma   90.00
#
_symmetry.space_group_name_H-M   'P 1'
#
loop_
_entity.id
_entity.type
_entity.pdbx_description
1 polymer ?
#
loop_
_entity_poly.entity_id
_entity_poly.type
_entity_poly.pdbx_seq_one_letter_code
_entity_poly.pdbx_strand_id
1 'polypeptide(L)'
;MSQNTFVKTFTKEETEAVDKLKALLPDVLKTAFQSEEPYVLWGVALDKESQDERLNVLLVKFLRARDLNVDTSAKMLTDTLVWRKEFKTDNILDESFDDTIFGKVGYMYQTDKEGRPVCYNFYGDLDQDKVFGDINIFIRWRVQLMEQGVKLVDLVQVDSMVQVHDYKGASMFGRTANAKAATKEIIKIMQDNYPEYLATKYFVNVPWWGSKIFKLIRPLLPEATFKKFVVCSNDELLETLTQSIEQVNLPEVYQPPKAKAVESVQVVEEKSVEPKKDTDVNPKEVKQNEELNNNEESENKEEQEEISPAPVTEEFIEVIEEIEESKPEVVEVQKDKTVAPEDEIIEITAVEDEEVKGSKKAEKKPANDVAATGAEQQ
;
A
#
# COMPACT_ATOMS: atom_id res chain seq x y z
N MET A 1 -16.64 -20.84 14.64
CA MET A 1 -15.66 -19.92 14.03
C MET A 1 -16.31 -18.55 13.98
N SER A 2 -15.56 -17.45 14.03
CA SER A 2 -16.13 -16.17 13.59
C SER A 2 -16.40 -16.27 12.09
N GLN A 3 -17.50 -15.73 11.60
CA GLN A 3 -17.77 -15.68 10.15
C GLN A 3 -17.05 -14.47 9.56
N ASN A 4 -16.34 -14.67 8.46
CA ASN A 4 -15.64 -13.59 7.77
C ASN A 4 -16.66 -12.55 7.26
N THR A 5 -16.51 -11.30 7.71
CA THR A 5 -17.45 -10.24 7.34
C THR A 5 -17.23 -9.73 5.92
N PHE A 6 -16.01 -9.81 5.38
CA PHE A 6 -15.69 -9.31 4.04
C PHE A 6 -16.36 -10.11 2.94
N VAL A 7 -16.36 -11.45 3.03
CA VAL A 7 -17.00 -12.32 2.03
C VAL A 7 -18.50 -12.03 1.87
N LYS A 8 -19.16 -11.54 2.93
CA LYS A 8 -20.58 -11.10 2.90
C LYS A 8 -20.80 -9.75 2.21
N THR A 9 -19.74 -8.97 2.00
CA THR A 9 -19.76 -7.69 1.26
C THR A 9 -19.40 -7.83 -0.21
N PHE A 10 -19.00 -9.02 -0.65
CA PHE A 10 -18.64 -9.26 -2.06
C PHE A 10 -19.87 -9.07 -2.96
N THR A 11 -19.65 -8.51 -4.15
CA THR A 11 -20.68 -8.55 -5.19
C THR A 11 -20.83 -9.97 -5.74
N LYS A 12 -21.89 -10.19 -6.53
CA LYS A 12 -22.09 -11.47 -7.24
C LYS A 12 -20.96 -11.73 -8.24
N GLU A 13 -20.50 -10.67 -8.89
CA GLU A 13 -19.41 -10.67 -9.88
C GLU A 13 -18.07 -10.97 -9.20
N GLU A 14 -17.79 -10.36 -8.05
CA GLU A 14 -16.62 -10.67 -7.23
C GLU A 14 -16.62 -12.13 -6.76
N THR A 15 -17.77 -12.63 -6.29
CA THR A 15 -17.91 -14.03 -5.84
C THR A 15 -17.63 -14.99 -7.00
N GLU A 16 -18.27 -14.79 -8.14
CA GLU A 16 -18.03 -15.61 -9.33
C GLU A 16 -16.59 -15.51 -9.86
N ALA A 17 -15.93 -14.36 -9.73
CA ALA A 17 -14.55 -14.18 -10.15
C ALA A 17 -13.56 -14.85 -9.19
N VAL A 18 -13.83 -14.82 -7.88
CA VAL A 18 -13.08 -15.55 -6.85
C VAL A 18 -13.16 -17.06 -7.08
N ASP A 19 -14.36 -17.61 -7.34
CA ASP A 19 -14.50 -19.04 -7.63
C ASP A 19 -13.71 -19.48 -8.89
N LYS A 20 -13.72 -18.65 -9.94
CA LYS A 20 -12.95 -18.89 -11.18
C LYS A 20 -11.43 -18.83 -10.92
N LEU A 21 -10.94 -17.81 -10.21
CA LEU A 21 -9.51 -17.69 -9.87
C LEU A 21 -9.05 -18.80 -8.92
N LYS A 22 -9.91 -19.20 -7.97
CA LYS A 22 -9.66 -20.31 -7.04
C LYS A 22 -9.50 -21.65 -7.77
N ALA A 23 -10.28 -21.88 -8.83
CA ALA A 23 -10.15 -23.07 -9.67
C ALA A 23 -8.81 -23.12 -10.44
N LEU A 24 -8.18 -21.97 -10.74
CA LEU A 24 -6.89 -21.87 -11.43
C LEU A 24 -5.67 -22.04 -10.52
N LEU A 25 -5.84 -22.14 -9.19
CA LEU A 25 -4.74 -22.26 -8.24
C LEU A 25 -3.72 -23.40 -8.55
N PRO A 26 -4.12 -24.60 -9.01
CA PRO A 26 -3.15 -25.63 -9.39
C PRO A 26 -2.22 -25.18 -10.52
N ASP A 27 -2.73 -24.52 -11.55
CA ASP A 27 -1.91 -24.06 -12.69
C ASP A 27 -1.02 -22.87 -12.30
N VAL A 28 -1.51 -21.99 -11.42
CA VAL A 28 -0.72 -20.90 -10.79
C VAL A 28 0.48 -21.46 -10.00
N LEU A 29 0.23 -22.42 -9.09
CA LEU A 29 1.27 -23.07 -8.30
C LEU A 29 2.26 -23.84 -9.17
N LYS A 30 1.74 -24.60 -10.15
CA LYS A 30 2.53 -25.35 -11.12
C LYS A 30 3.44 -24.45 -11.95
N THR A 31 2.99 -23.26 -12.30
CA THR A 31 3.79 -22.28 -13.05
C THR A 31 4.87 -21.63 -12.16
N ALA A 32 4.54 -21.21 -10.93
CA ALA A 32 5.50 -20.56 -10.03
C ALA A 32 6.53 -21.52 -9.39
N PHE A 33 6.10 -22.75 -9.08
CA PHE A 33 6.84 -23.69 -8.25
C PHE A 33 7.19 -25.02 -8.91
N GLN A 34 6.63 -25.33 -10.10
CA GLN A 34 6.72 -26.65 -10.73
C GLN A 34 6.12 -27.77 -9.84
N SER A 35 5.15 -27.39 -9.00
CA SER A 35 4.47 -28.25 -8.03
C SER A 35 3.01 -27.81 -7.87
N GLU A 36 2.13 -28.76 -7.60
CA GLU A 36 0.71 -28.51 -7.27
C GLU A 36 0.44 -28.57 -5.75
N GLU A 37 1.50 -28.74 -4.94
CA GLU A 37 1.43 -28.72 -3.47
C GLU A 37 1.02 -27.32 -2.93
N PRO A 38 0.10 -27.22 -1.95
CA PRO A 38 -0.39 -25.93 -1.45
C PRO A 38 0.69 -25.04 -0.83
N TYR A 39 0.98 -23.92 -1.50
CA TYR A 39 1.79 -22.83 -0.93
C TYR A 39 0.98 -22.00 0.07
N VAL A 40 1.62 -21.50 1.13
CA VAL A 40 0.97 -20.70 2.18
C VAL A 40 1.36 -19.23 2.01
N LEU A 41 0.55 -18.49 1.25
CA LEU A 41 0.72 -17.05 1.07
C LEU A 41 0.14 -16.30 2.27
N TRP A 42 0.99 -15.57 3.01
CA TRP A 42 0.62 -14.75 4.18
C TRP A 42 -0.28 -15.47 5.21
N GLY A 43 -0.01 -16.75 5.48
CA GLY A 43 -0.76 -17.55 6.46
C GLY A 43 -2.09 -18.13 5.96
N VAL A 44 -2.34 -18.08 4.64
CA VAL A 44 -3.48 -18.68 3.95
C VAL A 44 -2.98 -19.70 2.93
N ALA A 45 -3.50 -20.92 2.97
CA ALA A 45 -3.15 -21.96 2.00
C ALA A 45 -3.85 -21.71 0.65
N LEU A 46 -3.06 -21.67 -0.43
CA LEU A 46 -3.53 -21.54 -1.81
C LEU A 46 -4.03 -22.89 -2.36
N ASP A 47 -5.06 -23.45 -1.73
CA ASP A 47 -5.71 -24.70 -2.14
C ASP A 47 -7.13 -24.41 -2.67
N LYS A 48 -7.44 -24.93 -3.86
CA LYS A 48 -8.76 -24.79 -4.48
C LYS A 48 -9.89 -25.46 -3.69
N GLU A 49 -9.58 -26.52 -2.94
CA GLU A 49 -10.56 -27.22 -2.08
C GLU A 49 -10.70 -26.56 -0.69
N SER A 50 -9.88 -25.54 -0.37
CA SER A 50 -9.87 -24.88 0.92
C SER A 50 -11.21 -24.24 1.26
N GLN A 51 -11.72 -24.54 2.46
CA GLN A 51 -12.93 -23.97 3.04
C GLN A 51 -12.64 -22.74 3.93
N ASP A 52 -11.41 -22.23 3.91
CA ASP A 52 -11.03 -21.01 4.65
C ASP A 52 -11.49 -19.76 3.91
N GLU A 53 -12.45 -19.02 4.49
CA GLU A 53 -12.98 -17.77 3.94
C GLU A 53 -11.87 -16.71 3.72
N ARG A 54 -10.73 -16.79 4.42
CA ARG A 54 -9.56 -15.90 4.20
C ARG A 54 -8.94 -16.06 2.82
N LEU A 55 -9.04 -17.25 2.20
CA LEU A 55 -8.60 -17.44 0.81
C LEU A 55 -9.46 -16.62 -0.16
N ASN A 56 -10.76 -16.54 0.07
CA ASN A 56 -11.64 -15.74 -0.77
C ASN A 56 -11.32 -14.24 -0.63
N VAL A 57 -10.99 -13.77 0.59
CA VAL A 57 -10.51 -12.39 0.86
C VAL A 57 -9.13 -12.12 0.25
N LEU A 58 -8.23 -13.11 0.23
CA LEU A 58 -6.93 -12.99 -0.42
C LEU A 58 -7.07 -12.89 -1.95
N LEU A 59 -7.88 -13.75 -2.57
CA LEU A 59 -8.06 -13.78 -4.03
C LEU A 59 -8.81 -12.56 -4.57
N VAL A 60 -9.79 -12.00 -3.84
CA VAL A 60 -10.51 -10.79 -4.29
C VAL A 60 -9.57 -9.57 -4.40
N LYS A 61 -8.43 -9.55 -3.70
CA LYS A 61 -7.45 -8.45 -3.81
C LYS A 61 -6.74 -8.43 -5.15
N PHE A 62 -6.28 -9.59 -5.63
CA PHE A 62 -5.69 -9.72 -6.97
C PHE A 62 -6.72 -9.37 -8.05
N LEU A 63 -7.96 -9.82 -7.89
CA LEU A 63 -9.08 -9.48 -8.78
C LEU A 63 -9.37 -7.97 -8.80
N ARG A 64 -9.48 -7.31 -7.65
CA ARG A 64 -9.71 -5.86 -7.55
C ARG A 64 -8.57 -5.03 -8.15
N ALA A 65 -7.32 -5.49 -8.02
CA ALA A 65 -6.16 -4.85 -8.65
C ALA A 65 -6.07 -5.03 -10.18
N ARG A 66 -7.00 -5.80 -10.77
CA ARG A 66 -7.04 -6.15 -12.21
C ARG A 66 -8.47 -6.12 -12.77
N ASP A 67 -9.32 -5.24 -12.25
CA ASP A 67 -10.70 -4.98 -12.73
C ASP A 67 -11.58 -6.24 -12.86
N LEU A 68 -11.41 -7.18 -11.93
CA LEU A 68 -12.03 -8.51 -11.87
C LEU A 68 -11.71 -9.44 -13.06
N ASN A 69 -10.71 -9.11 -13.89
CA ASN A 69 -10.22 -9.98 -14.95
C ASN A 69 -9.46 -11.17 -14.34
N VAL A 70 -10.02 -12.37 -14.48
CA VAL A 70 -9.49 -13.61 -13.87
C VAL A 70 -8.11 -13.96 -14.41
N ASP A 71 -7.85 -13.81 -15.71
CA ASP A 71 -6.62 -14.25 -16.35
C ASP A 71 -5.42 -13.38 -15.96
N THR A 72 -5.60 -12.05 -15.96
CA THR A 72 -4.54 -11.12 -15.53
C THR A 72 -4.34 -11.13 -14.02
N SER A 73 -5.36 -11.51 -13.24
CA SER A 73 -5.25 -11.78 -11.79
C SER A 73 -4.47 -13.06 -11.50
N ALA A 74 -4.76 -14.15 -12.23
CA ALA A 74 -4.00 -15.40 -12.14
C ALA A 74 -2.53 -15.18 -12.53
N LYS A 75 -2.27 -14.35 -13.56
CA LYS A 75 -0.90 -13.92 -13.89
C LYS A 75 -0.25 -13.14 -12.75
N MET A 76 -0.92 -12.10 -12.21
CA MET A 76 -0.36 -11.28 -11.12
C MET A 76 -0.04 -12.12 -9.87
N LEU A 77 -0.90 -13.07 -9.50
CA LEU A 77 -0.65 -14.00 -8.41
C LEU A 77 0.54 -14.92 -8.73
N THR A 78 0.65 -15.43 -9.95
CA THR A 78 1.79 -16.25 -10.40
C THR A 78 3.11 -15.47 -10.34
N ASP A 79 3.12 -14.24 -10.89
CA ASP A 79 4.27 -13.33 -10.87
C ASP A 79 4.71 -13.03 -9.43
N THR A 80 3.75 -12.77 -8.54
CA THR A 80 3.99 -12.55 -7.10
C THR A 80 4.67 -13.77 -6.47
N LEU A 81 4.17 -14.97 -6.72
CA LEU A 81 4.72 -16.21 -6.14
C LEU A 81 6.14 -16.51 -6.65
N VAL A 82 6.45 -16.19 -7.92
CA VAL A 82 7.82 -16.26 -8.46
C VAL A 82 8.71 -15.23 -7.78
N TRP A 83 8.29 -13.97 -7.70
CA TRP A 83 9.05 -12.90 -7.05
C TRP A 83 9.34 -13.22 -5.57
N ARG A 84 8.35 -13.71 -4.81
CA ARG A 84 8.51 -14.11 -3.40
C ARG A 84 9.64 -15.13 -3.22
N LYS A 85 9.71 -16.11 -4.11
CA LYS A 85 10.73 -17.18 -4.11
C LYS A 85 12.12 -16.67 -4.48
N GLU A 86 12.22 -15.77 -5.46
CA GLU A 86 13.50 -15.19 -5.91
C GLU A 86 14.05 -14.17 -4.90
N PHE A 87 13.18 -13.28 -4.39
CA PHE A 87 13.48 -12.28 -3.37
C PHE A 87 13.60 -12.89 -1.96
N LYS A 88 13.14 -14.13 -1.76
CA LYS A 88 13.14 -14.88 -0.50
C LYS A 88 12.35 -14.19 0.62
N THR A 89 11.16 -13.71 0.31
CA THR A 89 10.28 -13.01 1.27
C THR A 89 9.85 -13.88 2.44
N ASP A 90 9.70 -15.19 2.24
CA ASP A 90 9.18 -16.10 3.28
C ASP A 90 10.08 -16.21 4.52
N ASN A 91 11.38 -15.89 4.38
CA ASN A 91 12.34 -15.82 5.48
C ASN A 91 12.69 -14.37 5.87
N ILE A 92 12.12 -13.35 5.22
CA ILE A 92 12.60 -11.96 5.38
C ILE A 92 12.36 -11.41 6.79
N LEU A 93 11.37 -11.94 7.51
CA LEU A 93 11.06 -11.56 8.89
C LEU A 93 12.12 -12.02 9.89
N ASP A 94 13.02 -12.93 9.51
CA ASP A 94 14.16 -13.38 10.32
C ASP A 94 15.43 -12.57 10.03
N GLU A 95 15.42 -11.67 9.03
CA GLU A 95 16.56 -10.81 8.71
C GLU A 95 16.73 -9.68 9.75
N SER A 96 17.98 -9.30 10.02
CA SER A 96 18.31 -8.25 11.00
C SER A 96 18.89 -7.02 10.30
N PHE A 97 18.30 -5.86 10.58
CA PHE A 97 18.74 -4.54 10.09
C PHE A 97 19.19 -3.67 11.27
N ASP A 98 20.00 -2.65 11.02
CA ASP A 98 20.46 -1.74 12.07
C ASP A 98 19.30 -0.83 12.52
N ASP A 99 18.65 -1.18 13.63
CA ASP A 99 17.56 -0.43 14.24
C ASP A 99 17.95 1.01 14.61
N THR A 100 19.24 1.28 14.88
CA THR A 100 19.71 2.65 15.16
C THR A 100 19.66 3.56 13.92
N ILE A 101 19.59 2.96 12.73
CA ILE A 101 19.29 3.62 11.46
C ILE A 101 17.79 3.46 11.16
N PHE A 102 17.34 2.24 10.92
CA PHE A 102 16.06 1.93 10.28
C PHE A 102 14.83 2.05 11.18
N GLY A 103 14.97 1.83 12.50
CA GLY A 103 13.88 2.04 13.47
C GLY A 103 13.41 3.50 13.57
N LYS A 104 14.20 4.44 13.04
CA LYS A 104 13.83 5.85 12.87
C LYS A 104 13.19 6.15 11.51
N VAL A 105 13.40 5.28 10.51
CA VAL A 105 12.87 5.44 9.14
C VAL A 105 11.45 4.89 9.04
N GLY A 106 11.11 3.83 9.78
CA GLY A 106 9.73 3.36 9.86
C GLY A 106 9.51 2.13 10.75
N TYR A 107 8.26 1.95 11.19
CA TYR A 107 7.84 0.86 12.08
C TYR A 107 6.33 0.61 12.01
N MET A 108 5.89 -0.56 12.46
CA MET A 108 4.48 -0.85 12.74
C MET A 108 4.15 -0.43 14.19
N TYR A 109 3.04 0.28 14.41
CA TYR A 109 2.61 0.66 15.76
C TYR A 109 1.08 0.80 15.87
N GLN A 110 0.48 -0.01 16.75
CA GLN A 110 -0.96 -0.01 17.07
C GLN A 110 -1.88 -0.16 15.84
N THR A 111 -3.18 0.13 16.03
CA THR A 111 -4.20 0.03 14.99
C THR A 111 -5.01 1.33 14.84
N ASP A 112 -5.67 1.47 13.69
CA ASP A 112 -6.81 2.38 13.53
C ASP A 112 -8.05 1.89 14.33
N LYS A 113 -9.14 2.67 14.29
CA LYS A 113 -10.42 2.38 14.98
C LYS A 113 -11.19 1.18 14.41
N GLU A 114 -10.83 0.71 13.22
CA GLU A 114 -11.40 -0.50 12.60
C GLU A 114 -10.50 -1.72 12.85
N GLY A 115 -9.38 -1.55 13.56
CA GLY A 115 -8.43 -2.62 13.89
C GLY A 115 -7.30 -2.81 12.87
N ARG A 116 -7.18 -1.95 11.86
CA ARG A 116 -6.14 -2.08 10.83
C ARG A 116 -4.77 -1.70 11.41
N PRO A 117 -3.71 -2.48 11.21
CA PRO A 117 -2.38 -2.11 11.70
C PRO A 117 -1.87 -0.84 10.99
N VAL A 118 -1.14 0.01 11.72
CA VAL A 118 -0.63 1.29 11.19
C VAL A 118 0.89 1.23 10.97
N CYS A 119 1.33 1.54 9.74
CA CYS A 119 2.72 1.61 9.33
C CYS A 119 3.19 3.06 9.26
N TYR A 120 4.12 3.46 10.12
CA TYR A 120 4.72 4.79 10.13
C TYR A 120 6.02 4.80 9.33
N ASN A 121 6.23 5.83 8.51
CA ASN A 121 7.39 6.06 7.65
C ASN A 121 7.81 7.53 7.81
N PHE A 122 9.07 7.81 8.10
CA PHE A 122 9.59 9.16 8.36
C PHE A 122 10.66 9.52 7.33
N TYR A 123 10.52 10.67 6.68
CA TYR A 123 11.39 11.10 5.56
C TYR A 123 12.20 12.38 5.84
N GLY A 124 12.03 13.00 7.01
CA GLY A 124 12.81 14.16 7.43
C GLY A 124 14.09 13.79 8.17
N ASP A 125 15.09 14.68 8.09
CA ASP A 125 16.40 14.60 8.78
C ASP A 125 17.14 13.25 8.63
N LEU A 126 16.82 12.49 7.57
CA LEU A 126 17.41 11.19 7.27
C LEU A 126 18.84 11.33 6.75
N ASP A 127 19.78 10.68 7.43
CA ASP A 127 21.16 10.44 6.97
C ASP A 127 21.13 9.58 5.69
N GLN A 128 21.19 10.26 4.53
CA GLN A 128 20.97 9.62 3.23
C GLN A 128 22.01 8.52 2.93
N ASP A 129 23.25 8.69 3.38
CA ASP A 129 24.33 7.73 3.13
C ASP A 129 24.19 6.49 4.02
N LYS A 130 23.68 6.62 5.24
CA LYS A 130 23.34 5.45 6.09
C LYS A 130 22.07 4.73 5.64
N VAL A 131 21.03 5.47 5.23
CA VAL A 131 19.72 4.88 4.87
C VAL A 131 19.71 4.31 3.45
N PHE A 132 20.39 4.95 2.49
CA PHE A 132 20.36 4.59 1.07
C PHE A 132 21.76 4.28 0.48
N GLY A 133 22.83 4.23 1.28
CA GLY A 133 24.18 3.91 0.79
C GLY A 133 24.26 2.55 0.09
N ASP A 134 23.58 1.53 0.64
CA ASP A 134 23.26 0.30 -0.09
C ASP A 134 21.75 0.24 -0.35
N ILE A 135 21.40 0.40 -1.63
CA ILE A 135 20.04 0.33 -2.16
C ILE A 135 19.38 -1.02 -1.82
N ASN A 136 20.13 -2.12 -1.84
CA ASN A 136 19.59 -3.46 -1.59
C ASN A 136 19.19 -3.63 -0.12
N ILE A 137 20.00 -3.12 0.81
CA ILE A 137 19.69 -3.17 2.25
C ILE A 137 18.42 -2.36 2.53
N PHE A 138 18.29 -1.17 1.96
CA PHE A 138 17.05 -0.39 2.06
C PHE A 138 15.84 -1.13 1.52
N ILE A 139 15.94 -1.72 0.32
CA ILE A 139 14.82 -2.43 -0.31
C ILE A 139 14.41 -3.65 0.54
N ARG A 140 15.37 -4.47 1.00
CA ARG A 140 15.06 -5.63 1.85
C ARG A 140 14.42 -5.22 3.18
N TRP A 141 14.95 -4.19 3.85
CA TRP A 141 14.32 -3.65 5.05
C TRP A 141 12.89 -3.16 4.77
N ARG A 142 12.68 -2.40 3.69
CA ARG A 142 11.36 -1.80 3.42
C ARG A 142 10.31 -2.81 2.96
N VAL A 143 10.74 -3.93 2.36
CA VAL A 143 9.90 -5.12 2.14
C VAL A 143 9.64 -5.87 3.45
N GLN A 144 10.64 -6.01 4.35
CA GLN A 144 10.42 -6.60 5.68
C GLN A 144 9.36 -5.82 6.47
N LEU A 145 9.42 -4.50 6.48
CA LEU A 145 8.41 -3.65 7.12
C LEU A 145 7.00 -3.85 6.51
N MET A 146 6.91 -4.15 5.21
CA MET A 146 5.63 -4.50 4.58
C MET A 146 5.14 -5.89 5.01
N GLU A 147 5.97 -6.92 4.99
CA GLU A 147 5.61 -8.27 5.46
C GLU A 147 5.25 -8.28 6.96
N GLN A 148 5.90 -7.45 7.79
CA GLN A 148 5.50 -7.22 9.18
C GLN A 148 4.07 -6.66 9.27
N GLY A 149 3.74 -5.67 8.43
CA GLY A 149 2.39 -5.12 8.36
C GLY A 149 1.35 -6.12 7.85
N VAL A 150 1.68 -6.90 6.81
CA VAL A 150 0.80 -7.94 6.27
C VAL A 150 0.54 -9.04 7.28
N LYS A 151 1.55 -9.47 8.05
CA LYS A 151 1.42 -10.45 9.13
C LYS A 151 0.50 -10.00 10.29
N LEU A 152 0.22 -8.69 10.39
CA LEU A 152 -0.72 -8.12 11.36
C LEU A 152 -2.15 -7.96 10.80
N VAL A 153 -2.37 -8.19 9.49
CA VAL A 153 -3.69 -8.20 8.86
C VAL A 153 -4.27 -9.62 8.99
N ASP A 154 -5.36 -9.78 9.75
CA ASP A 154 -5.90 -11.12 10.08
C ASP A 154 -6.75 -11.76 8.96
N LEU A 155 -7.11 -10.98 7.93
CA LEU A 155 -8.00 -11.32 6.81
C LEU A 155 -9.41 -11.77 7.23
N VAL A 156 -9.84 -11.49 8.48
CA VAL A 156 -11.14 -11.91 9.05
C VAL A 156 -11.90 -10.74 9.67
N GLN A 157 -11.21 -9.83 10.37
CA GLN A 157 -11.75 -8.58 10.89
C GLN A 157 -11.18 -7.37 10.13
N VAL A 158 -9.95 -7.48 9.63
CA VAL A 158 -9.35 -6.48 8.72
C VAL A 158 -8.69 -7.15 7.51
N ASP A 159 -8.78 -6.51 6.36
CA ASP A 159 -8.15 -6.97 5.11
C ASP A 159 -6.97 -6.09 4.68
N SER A 160 -6.70 -5.00 5.38
CA SER A 160 -5.86 -3.89 4.91
C SER A 160 -5.19 -3.13 6.07
N MET A 161 -4.21 -2.30 5.75
CA MET A 161 -3.40 -1.51 6.68
C MET A 161 -3.45 -0.01 6.35
N VAL A 162 -3.19 0.82 7.36
CA VAL A 162 -3.01 2.27 7.19
C VAL A 162 -1.52 2.58 7.08
N GLN A 163 -1.14 3.51 6.20
CA GLN A 163 0.22 4.04 6.14
C GLN A 163 0.22 5.54 6.49
N VAL A 164 1.19 5.95 7.32
CA VAL A 164 1.47 7.35 7.66
C VAL A 164 2.88 7.67 7.18
N HIS A 165 2.99 8.64 6.28
CA HIS A 165 4.24 9.08 5.64
C HIS A 165 4.51 10.51 6.09
N ASP A 166 5.51 10.70 6.95
CA ASP A 166 5.82 11.97 7.61
C ASP A 166 6.96 12.72 6.92
N TYR A 167 6.68 13.96 6.53
CA TYR A 167 7.59 14.85 5.79
C TYR A 167 8.12 16.02 6.64
N LYS A 168 7.96 15.96 7.97
CA LYS A 168 8.54 16.95 8.90
C LYS A 168 10.07 16.96 8.81
N GLY A 169 10.63 18.02 8.24
CA GLY A 169 12.08 18.12 7.98
C GLY A 169 12.55 17.45 6.68
N ALA A 170 11.63 17.00 5.80
CA ALA A 170 12.00 16.47 4.50
C ALA A 170 12.46 17.59 3.55
N SER A 171 13.66 17.45 2.97
CA SER A 171 14.22 18.39 2.01
C SER A 171 13.78 18.08 0.58
N MET A 172 13.24 19.08 -0.12
CA MET A 172 12.85 19.00 -1.54
C MET A 172 14.04 18.69 -2.48
N PHE A 173 15.26 19.07 -2.08
CA PHE A 173 16.47 18.95 -2.91
C PHE A 173 17.55 18.06 -2.27
N GLY A 174 17.20 17.33 -1.21
CA GLY A 174 18.16 16.57 -0.39
C GLY A 174 18.26 15.07 -0.71
N ARG A 175 17.60 14.59 -1.77
CA ARG A 175 17.52 13.15 -2.09
C ARG A 175 18.72 12.72 -2.94
N THR A 176 19.45 11.69 -2.49
CA THR A 176 20.51 11.09 -3.31
C THR A 176 19.94 10.30 -4.49
N ALA A 177 20.76 10.06 -5.52
CA ALA A 177 20.36 9.20 -6.64
C ALA A 177 19.94 7.79 -6.16
N ASN A 178 20.64 7.25 -5.17
CA ASN A 178 20.27 6.00 -4.50
C ASN A 178 18.88 6.10 -3.84
N ALA A 179 18.57 7.19 -3.14
CA ALA A 179 17.28 7.38 -2.49
C ALA A 179 16.11 7.42 -3.50
N LYS A 180 16.33 7.99 -4.69
CA LYS A 180 15.36 7.95 -5.80
C LYS A 180 15.20 6.52 -6.35
N ALA A 181 16.29 5.89 -6.75
CA ALA A 181 16.28 4.54 -7.32
C ALA A 181 15.67 3.49 -6.38
N ALA A 182 16.02 3.54 -5.09
CA ALA A 182 15.47 2.66 -4.05
C ALA A 182 13.97 2.92 -3.78
N THR A 183 13.49 4.14 -4.00
CA THR A 183 12.06 4.47 -3.90
C THR A 183 11.29 3.92 -5.09
N LYS A 184 11.83 4.09 -6.31
CA LYS A 184 11.22 3.58 -7.55
C LYS A 184 11.05 2.06 -7.52
N GLU A 185 12.13 1.36 -7.16
CA GLU A 185 12.09 -0.10 -7.02
C GLU A 185 11.11 -0.55 -5.91
N ILE A 186 11.04 0.16 -4.78
CA ILE A 186 10.05 -0.16 -3.73
C ILE A 186 8.62 0.08 -4.20
N ILE A 187 8.31 1.18 -4.89
CA ILE A 187 6.92 1.45 -5.30
C ILE A 187 6.46 0.42 -6.33
N LYS A 188 7.32 0.05 -7.29
CA LYS A 188 7.09 -1.09 -8.19
C LYS A 188 6.83 -2.39 -7.42
N ILE A 189 7.70 -2.77 -6.47
CA ILE A 189 7.52 -3.98 -5.66
C ILE A 189 6.17 -3.98 -4.92
N MET A 190 5.76 -2.84 -4.35
CA MET A 190 4.49 -2.71 -3.63
C MET A 190 3.27 -2.83 -4.56
N GLN A 191 3.34 -2.28 -5.77
CA GLN A 191 2.27 -2.36 -6.78
C GLN A 191 2.10 -3.78 -7.34
N ASP A 192 3.21 -4.44 -7.70
CA ASP A 192 3.18 -5.74 -8.35
C ASP A 192 2.80 -6.88 -7.39
N ASN A 193 3.21 -6.80 -6.11
CA ASN A 193 3.21 -7.95 -5.20
C ASN A 193 2.29 -7.81 -3.97
N TYR A 194 1.74 -6.61 -3.70
CA TYR A 194 0.92 -6.35 -2.49
C TYR A 194 -0.44 -5.70 -2.82
N PRO A 195 -1.25 -6.30 -3.72
CA PRO A 195 -2.51 -5.72 -4.16
C PRO A 195 -3.50 -5.49 -3.01
N GLU A 196 -4.16 -4.34 -3.02
CA GLU A 196 -5.24 -3.96 -2.10
C GLU A 196 -4.96 -4.16 -0.60
N TYR A 197 -3.70 -4.08 -0.17
CA TYR A 197 -3.36 -3.97 1.26
C TYR A 197 -3.48 -2.55 1.81
N LEU A 198 -3.50 -1.51 0.97
CA LEU A 198 -3.62 -0.12 1.42
C LEU A 198 -5.09 0.28 1.64
N ALA A 199 -5.45 0.62 2.88
CA ALA A 199 -6.73 1.24 3.22
C ALA A 199 -6.68 2.76 3.09
N THR A 200 -5.68 3.40 3.71
CA THR A 200 -5.50 4.86 3.69
C THR A 200 -4.01 5.19 3.80
N LYS A 201 -3.56 6.19 3.03
CA LYS A 201 -2.21 6.75 3.07
C LYS A 201 -2.29 8.21 3.49
N TYR A 202 -1.88 8.49 4.72
CA TYR A 202 -1.70 9.83 5.24
C TYR A 202 -0.32 10.34 4.83
N PHE A 203 -0.26 11.51 4.21
CA PHE A 203 0.96 12.29 4.01
C PHE A 203 0.89 13.46 5.00
N VAL A 204 1.75 13.45 6.01
CA VAL A 204 1.62 14.32 7.20
C VAL A 204 2.83 15.24 7.36
N ASN A 205 2.63 16.34 8.09
CA ASN A 205 3.59 17.44 8.23
C ASN A 205 4.12 17.96 6.89
N VAL A 206 3.30 17.86 5.84
CA VAL A 206 3.72 18.19 4.48
C VAL A 206 3.97 19.70 4.40
N PRO A 207 5.16 20.15 3.99
CA PRO A 207 5.45 21.59 3.95
C PRO A 207 4.57 22.33 2.94
N TRP A 208 4.59 23.67 3.01
CA TRP A 208 3.73 24.57 2.24
C TRP A 208 3.62 24.26 0.73
N TRP A 209 4.67 23.69 0.12
CA TRP A 209 4.72 23.30 -1.28
C TRP A 209 3.84 22.08 -1.63
N GLY A 210 3.63 21.12 -0.72
CA GLY A 210 2.94 19.87 -1.05
C GLY A 210 1.45 20.05 -1.36
N SER A 211 0.82 21.10 -0.82
CA SER A 211 -0.54 21.50 -1.20
C SER A 211 -0.66 21.96 -2.66
N LYS A 212 0.43 22.43 -3.27
CA LYS A 212 0.50 22.76 -4.70
C LYS A 212 0.69 21.50 -5.53
N ILE A 213 1.59 20.61 -5.09
CA ILE A 213 1.83 19.31 -5.71
C ILE A 213 0.54 18.48 -5.75
N PHE A 214 -0.17 18.32 -4.63
CA PHE A 214 -1.41 17.53 -4.54
C PHE A 214 -2.52 18.00 -5.50
N LYS A 215 -2.54 19.30 -5.84
CA LYS A 215 -3.47 19.86 -6.84
C LYS A 215 -3.03 19.57 -8.27
N LEU A 216 -1.74 19.65 -8.57
CA LEU A 216 -1.19 19.38 -9.89
C LEU A 216 -1.37 17.91 -10.31
N ILE A 217 -1.26 17.00 -9.35
CA ILE A 217 -1.22 15.54 -9.59
C ILE A 217 -2.60 14.91 -9.62
N ARG A 218 -3.63 15.62 -9.14
CA ARG A 218 -5.02 15.13 -9.07
C ARG A 218 -5.53 14.51 -10.38
N PRO A 219 -5.22 15.04 -11.58
CA PRO A 219 -5.71 14.47 -12.85
C PRO A 219 -5.13 13.08 -13.17
N LEU A 220 -3.91 12.80 -12.72
CA LEU A 220 -3.13 11.60 -13.06
C LEU A 220 -3.51 10.38 -12.19
N LEU A 221 -4.06 10.65 -11.00
CA LEU A 221 -4.40 9.62 -10.01
C LEU A 221 -5.81 9.02 -10.26
N PRO A 222 -5.93 7.69 -10.45
CA PRO A 222 -7.22 6.99 -10.47
C PRO A 222 -8.05 7.32 -9.24
N GLU A 223 -9.37 7.42 -9.39
CA GLU A 223 -10.25 7.90 -8.31
C GLU A 223 -10.21 6.99 -7.07
N ALA A 224 -10.05 5.67 -7.26
CA ALA A 224 -9.86 4.71 -6.18
C ALA A 224 -8.57 4.97 -5.39
N THR A 225 -7.44 5.20 -6.06
CA THR A 225 -6.16 5.54 -5.44
C THR A 225 -6.23 6.88 -4.72
N PHE A 226 -6.81 7.90 -5.38
CA PHE A 226 -6.97 9.24 -4.79
C PHE A 226 -7.84 9.23 -3.53
N LYS A 227 -8.94 8.47 -3.51
CA LYS A 227 -9.81 8.30 -2.33
C LYS A 227 -9.09 7.71 -1.11
N LYS A 228 -7.99 6.98 -1.31
CA LYS A 228 -7.14 6.43 -0.24
C LYS A 228 -6.11 7.44 0.27
N PHE A 229 -5.91 8.60 -0.37
CA PHE A 229 -4.85 9.55 -0.02
C PHE A 229 -5.40 10.74 0.79
N VAL A 230 -4.79 11.00 1.95
CA VAL A 230 -5.08 12.16 2.80
C VAL A 230 -3.80 12.96 2.98
N VAL A 231 -3.84 14.26 2.70
CA VAL A 231 -2.69 15.17 2.85
C VAL A 231 -3.06 16.28 3.82
N CYS A 232 -2.26 16.49 4.86
CA CYS A 232 -2.49 17.56 5.84
C CYS A 232 -1.22 18.35 6.17
N SER A 233 -1.41 19.58 6.61
CA SER A 233 -0.35 20.39 7.22
C SER A 233 0.01 19.87 8.62
N ASN A 234 1.01 20.51 9.26
CA ASN A 234 1.34 20.27 10.67
C ASN A 234 0.23 20.78 11.62
N ASP A 235 -0.53 21.80 11.24
CA ASP A 235 -1.50 22.45 12.12
C ASP A 235 -2.81 21.62 12.20
N GLU A 236 -3.13 20.90 11.14
CA GLU A 236 -4.27 19.97 11.01
C GLU A 236 -3.93 18.53 11.46
N LEU A 237 -2.68 18.27 11.86
CA LEU A 237 -2.07 16.94 12.00
C LEU A 237 -2.86 16.00 12.92
N LEU A 238 -3.09 16.45 14.17
CA LEU A 238 -3.75 15.65 15.19
C LEU A 238 -5.21 15.39 14.84
N GLU A 239 -5.93 16.41 14.35
CA GLU A 239 -7.32 16.25 13.91
C GLU A 239 -7.41 15.25 12.76
N THR A 240 -6.55 15.39 11.74
CA THR A 240 -6.52 14.50 10.57
C THR A 240 -6.25 13.05 10.95
N LEU A 241 -5.22 12.79 11.78
CA LEU A 241 -4.89 11.43 12.21
C LEU A 241 -5.96 10.84 13.15
N THR A 242 -6.59 11.66 14.00
CA THR A 242 -7.65 11.21 14.92
C THR A 242 -9.02 11.02 14.26
N GLN A 243 -9.15 11.25 12.94
CA GLN A 243 -10.32 10.81 12.18
C GLN A 243 -10.42 9.27 12.16
N SER A 244 -9.34 8.57 11.80
CA SER A 244 -9.32 7.10 11.67
C SER A 244 -8.61 6.39 12.84
N ILE A 245 -7.59 6.98 13.45
CA ILE A 245 -6.80 6.34 14.52
C ILE A 245 -7.27 6.89 15.89
N GLU A 246 -7.24 6.07 16.95
CA GLU A 246 -7.47 6.59 18.30
C GLU A 246 -6.25 7.38 18.80
N GLN A 247 -6.46 8.50 19.49
CA GLN A 247 -5.36 9.36 19.96
C GLN A 247 -4.36 8.60 20.87
N VAL A 248 -4.83 7.62 21.64
CA VAL A 248 -3.99 6.76 22.49
C VAL A 248 -3.13 5.77 21.67
N ASN A 249 -3.60 5.40 20.47
CA ASN A 249 -2.90 4.54 19.52
C ASN A 249 -1.88 5.29 18.65
N LEU A 250 -1.85 6.63 18.68
CA LEU A 250 -0.83 7.40 17.99
C LEU A 250 0.54 7.31 18.70
N PRO A 251 1.67 7.24 17.97
CA PRO A 251 3.01 7.46 18.51
C PRO A 251 3.11 8.77 19.30
N GLU A 252 3.96 8.81 20.34
CA GLU A 252 4.06 9.95 21.26
C GLU A 252 4.41 11.29 20.57
N VAL A 253 5.12 11.25 19.43
CA VAL A 253 5.44 12.42 18.60
C VAL A 253 4.20 13.13 18.02
N TYR A 254 3.06 12.46 17.95
CA TYR A 254 1.78 13.02 17.48
C TYR A 254 0.78 13.29 18.62
N GLN A 255 1.06 12.84 19.85
CA GLN A 255 0.17 13.09 20.98
C GLN A 255 0.36 14.52 21.52
N PRO A 256 -0.70 15.18 22.02
CA PRO A 256 -0.56 16.42 22.78
C PRO A 256 0.44 16.27 23.93
N PRO A 257 1.24 17.32 24.24
CA PRO A 257 2.15 17.28 25.38
C PRO A 257 1.41 16.91 26.66
N LYS A 258 1.82 15.80 27.29
CA LYS A 258 1.26 15.35 28.57
C LYS A 258 1.38 16.48 29.58
N ALA A 259 0.24 17.00 30.03
CA ALA A 259 0.20 18.09 31.00
C ALA A 259 1.02 17.69 32.23
N LYS A 260 2.06 18.47 32.55
CA LYS A 260 2.86 18.23 33.77
C LYS A 260 1.91 18.28 34.96
N ALA A 261 1.90 17.21 35.75
CA ALA A 261 1.18 17.20 37.01
C ALA A 261 1.68 18.40 37.83
N VAL A 262 0.78 19.35 38.13
CA VAL A 262 1.10 20.47 39.00
C VAL A 262 1.16 19.90 40.40
N GLU A 263 2.37 19.57 40.88
CA GLU A 263 2.59 19.32 42.29
C GLU A 263 2.04 20.52 43.06
N SER A 264 1.15 20.24 44.02
CA SER A 264 0.45 21.28 44.76
C SER A 264 1.42 22.03 45.66
N VAL A 265 1.96 23.13 45.14
CA VAL A 265 2.79 24.07 45.91
C VAL A 265 1.98 24.50 47.13
N GLN A 266 2.43 24.08 48.31
CA GLN A 266 1.79 24.50 49.55
C GLN A 266 2.01 25.99 49.72
N VAL A 267 0.92 26.76 49.68
CA VAL A 267 0.95 28.20 49.93
C VAL A 267 1.34 28.42 51.39
N VAL A 268 2.59 28.84 51.61
CA VAL A 268 3.03 29.35 52.90
C VAL A 268 2.45 30.75 53.06
N GLU A 269 1.64 30.97 54.10
CA GLU A 269 1.11 32.30 54.42
C GLU A 269 2.23 33.24 54.87
N GLU A 270 2.68 34.14 53.99
CA GLU A 270 3.50 35.27 54.41
C GLU A 270 2.66 36.24 55.26
N LYS A 271 3.11 36.48 56.50
CA LYS A 271 2.46 37.44 57.39
C LYS A 271 2.76 38.87 56.95
N SER A 272 1.69 39.62 56.69
CA SER A 272 1.75 41.06 56.46
C SER A 272 2.47 41.79 57.60
N VAL A 273 3.36 42.72 57.23
CA VAL A 273 3.93 43.74 58.11
C VAL A 273 3.89 45.07 57.35
N GLU A 274 3.28 46.09 57.96
CA GLU A 274 3.05 47.41 57.34
C GLU A 274 4.33 48.27 57.23
N PRO A 275 4.42 49.17 56.24
CA PRO A 275 5.61 49.98 56.00
C PRO A 275 5.78 51.10 57.03
N LYS A 276 7.04 51.48 57.27
CA LYS A 276 7.43 52.76 57.89
C LYS A 276 8.23 53.62 56.92
N LYS A 277 8.34 54.90 57.25
CA LYS A 277 8.50 56.01 56.31
C LYS A 277 9.63 56.94 56.74
N ASP A 278 10.08 57.80 55.81
CA ASP A 278 10.86 59.03 56.03
C ASP A 278 12.33 58.83 56.49
N THR A 279 13.38 59.52 56.00
CA THR A 279 13.66 60.27 54.73
C THR A 279 15.12 59.90 54.27
N ASP A 280 16.03 60.62 53.57
CA ASP A 280 16.16 62.01 53.07
C ASP A 280 17.31 62.18 52.03
N VAL A 281 17.40 63.37 51.43
CA VAL A 281 18.47 63.98 50.59
C VAL A 281 18.73 63.40 49.17
N ASN A 282 19.31 64.26 48.31
CA ASN A 282 19.22 64.29 46.83
C ASN A 282 20.62 64.64 46.20
N PRO A 283 20.78 64.97 44.90
CA PRO A 283 21.29 64.09 43.83
C PRO A 283 22.62 64.55 43.15
N LYS A 284 23.16 63.73 42.21
CA LYS A 284 24.02 64.10 41.05
C LYS A 284 24.37 62.83 40.22
N GLU A 285 24.46 62.78 38.88
CA GLU A 285 23.99 63.61 37.74
C GLU A 285 23.45 62.65 36.64
N VAL A 286 22.28 62.89 36.04
CA VAL A 286 22.05 63.61 34.76
C VAL A 286 22.89 63.13 33.55
N LYS A 287 22.26 62.36 32.63
CA LYS A 287 22.00 62.76 31.21
C LYS A 287 21.25 61.68 30.42
N GLN A 288 20.01 61.98 30.01
CA GLN A 288 19.40 61.42 28.80
C GLN A 288 19.90 62.19 27.57
N ASN A 289 19.60 61.67 26.38
CA ASN A 289 19.25 62.45 25.19
C ASN A 289 18.38 61.56 24.28
N GLU A 290 17.11 61.92 24.11
CA GLU A 290 16.25 61.46 23.01
C GLU A 290 16.12 62.61 21.98
N GLU A 291 15.14 62.53 21.07
CA GLU A 291 14.73 63.59 20.11
C GLU A 291 15.75 63.90 18.97
N LEU A 292 15.37 64.08 17.70
CA LEU A 292 14.07 64.10 16.98
C LEU A 292 14.26 63.56 15.55
N ASN A 293 13.23 62.94 14.93
CA ASN A 293 12.39 63.65 13.95
C ASN A 293 11.13 62.86 13.50
N ASN A 294 10.18 63.57 12.89
CA ASN A 294 8.82 63.11 12.60
C ASN A 294 8.57 62.77 11.11
N ASN A 295 7.47 62.03 10.89
CA ASN A 295 6.60 61.99 9.70
C ASN A 295 7.19 61.69 8.31
N GLU A 296 6.62 60.70 7.62
CA GLU A 296 5.52 60.97 6.67
C GLU A 296 4.68 59.71 6.39
N GLU A 297 3.43 59.90 5.92
CA GLU A 297 2.43 58.87 5.67
C GLU A 297 1.78 59.14 4.30
N SER A 298 1.98 58.28 3.29
CA SER A 298 1.10 58.16 2.12
C SER A 298 1.45 57.02 1.15
N GLU A 299 0.43 56.60 0.40
CA GLU A 299 0.46 56.04 -0.96
C GLU A 299 1.28 54.77 -1.28
N ASN A 300 0.69 53.66 -0.85
CA ASN A 300 0.54 52.39 -1.60
C ASN A 300 0.86 52.45 -3.11
N LYS A 301 1.82 51.64 -3.56
CA LYS A 301 1.84 51.04 -4.90
C LYS A 301 2.21 49.57 -4.82
N GLU A 302 1.36 48.72 -5.38
CA GLU A 302 1.68 47.32 -5.68
C GLU A 302 2.65 47.29 -6.87
N GLU A 303 3.92 47.01 -6.63
CA GLU A 303 4.84 46.61 -7.69
C GLU A 303 4.76 45.09 -7.83
N GLN A 304 4.03 44.64 -8.86
CA GLN A 304 3.88 43.22 -9.17
C GLN A 304 5.19 42.69 -9.76
N GLU A 305 6.09 42.20 -8.90
CA GLU A 305 7.11 41.25 -9.36
C GLU A 305 6.39 40.01 -9.90
N GLU A 306 6.42 39.85 -11.23
CA GLU A 306 5.88 38.69 -11.92
C GLU A 306 6.81 37.49 -11.67
N ILE A 307 6.71 36.91 -10.47
CA ILE A 307 7.48 35.72 -10.07
C ILE A 307 7.07 34.56 -10.97
N SER A 308 7.82 34.40 -12.06
CA SER A 308 7.74 33.28 -12.99
C SER A 308 7.63 31.97 -12.20
N PRO A 309 6.66 31.08 -12.53
CA PRO A 309 6.44 29.87 -11.75
C PRO A 309 7.71 29.01 -11.76
N ALA A 310 8.31 28.83 -10.59
CA ALA A 310 9.45 27.95 -10.42
C ALA A 310 9.14 26.57 -11.02
N PRO A 311 10.06 25.99 -11.82
CA PRO A 311 9.77 24.77 -12.56
C PRO A 311 9.39 23.64 -11.60
N VAL A 312 8.28 22.97 -11.92
CA VAL A 312 7.87 21.75 -11.21
C VAL A 312 8.99 20.73 -11.40
N THR A 313 9.54 20.24 -10.30
CA THR A 313 10.67 19.30 -10.36
C THR A 313 10.22 17.91 -10.76
N GLU A 314 10.97 17.33 -11.69
CA GLU A 314 10.76 15.98 -12.23
C GLU A 314 10.66 14.93 -11.11
N GLU A 315 11.34 15.12 -9.98
CA GLU A 315 11.42 14.17 -8.85
C GLU A 315 10.09 13.83 -8.16
N PHE A 316 9.07 14.70 -8.23
CA PHE A 316 7.73 14.40 -7.72
C PHE A 316 6.75 14.04 -8.84
N ILE A 317 7.11 14.32 -10.09
CA ILE A 317 6.46 13.76 -11.27
C ILE A 317 6.80 12.27 -11.36
N GLU A 318 8.07 11.88 -11.15
CA GLU A 318 8.53 10.48 -11.09
C GLU A 318 7.65 9.61 -10.18
N VAL A 319 7.37 10.06 -8.95
CA VAL A 319 6.57 9.35 -7.92
C VAL A 319 5.09 9.13 -8.32
N ILE A 320 4.66 9.67 -9.46
CA ILE A 320 3.24 9.87 -9.82
C ILE A 320 2.94 9.45 -11.25
N GLU A 321 3.84 9.70 -12.20
CA GLU A 321 3.94 8.90 -13.43
C GLU A 321 4.06 7.42 -13.04
N GLU A 322 4.83 7.10 -12.01
CA GLU A 322 4.91 5.76 -11.40
C GLU A 322 3.57 5.24 -10.81
N ILE A 323 2.61 6.10 -10.48
CA ILE A 323 1.25 5.67 -10.11
C ILE A 323 0.35 5.55 -11.35
N GLU A 324 0.62 6.31 -12.41
CA GLU A 324 -0.19 6.34 -13.62
C GLU A 324 0.19 5.27 -14.67
N GLU A 325 1.48 5.03 -14.89
CA GLU A 325 2.05 3.92 -15.69
C GLU A 325 1.76 2.54 -15.07
N SER A 326 1.40 2.47 -13.78
CA SER A 326 1.13 1.22 -13.05
C SER A 326 -0.18 0.51 -13.42
N LYS A 327 -1.00 1.10 -14.31
CA LYS A 327 -2.16 0.44 -14.89
C LYS A 327 -1.69 -0.72 -15.78
N PRO A 328 -2.26 -1.93 -15.68
CA PRO A 328 -2.01 -2.95 -16.69
C PRO A 328 -2.49 -2.41 -18.05
N GLU A 329 -1.68 -2.55 -19.09
CA GLU A 329 -2.11 -2.23 -20.45
C GLU A 329 -3.34 -3.07 -20.79
N VAL A 330 -4.46 -2.41 -21.06
CA VAL A 330 -5.66 -3.08 -21.55
C VAL A 330 -5.35 -3.53 -22.97
N VAL A 331 -4.87 -4.76 -23.10
CA VAL A 331 -4.72 -5.44 -24.39
C VAL A 331 -6.12 -5.55 -24.99
N GLU A 332 -6.48 -4.59 -25.84
CA GLU A 332 -7.65 -4.69 -26.69
C GLU A 332 -7.45 -5.88 -27.62
N VAL A 333 -8.02 -7.03 -27.22
CA VAL A 333 -8.22 -8.17 -28.11
C VAL A 333 -9.09 -7.67 -29.25
N GLN A 334 -8.45 -7.34 -30.37
CA GLN A 334 -9.11 -6.88 -31.58
C GLN A 334 -10.17 -7.94 -31.94
N LYS A 335 -11.44 -7.57 -31.78
CA LYS A 335 -12.57 -8.40 -32.20
C LYS A 335 -12.59 -8.42 -33.72
N ASP A 336 -11.84 -9.36 -34.28
CA ASP A 336 -11.79 -9.58 -35.71
C ASP A 336 -13.22 -9.81 -36.23
N LYS A 337 -13.54 -9.14 -37.33
CA LYS A 337 -14.94 -9.05 -37.80
C LYS A 337 -15.27 -10.30 -38.60
N THR A 338 -15.61 -11.37 -37.89
CA THR A 338 -16.31 -12.52 -38.48
C THR A 338 -17.70 -12.08 -38.96
N VAL A 339 -17.76 -11.60 -40.20
CA VAL A 339 -19.00 -11.30 -40.92
C VAL A 339 -19.78 -12.60 -41.07
N ALA A 340 -20.99 -12.64 -40.51
CA ALA A 340 -21.95 -13.68 -40.86
C ALA A 340 -22.49 -13.40 -42.26
N PRO A 341 -22.51 -14.37 -43.19
CA PRO A 341 -23.26 -14.23 -44.43
C PRO A 341 -24.76 -14.29 -44.13
N GLU A 342 -25.53 -13.41 -44.80
CA GLU A 342 -26.99 -13.37 -44.71
C GLU A 342 -27.63 -14.47 -45.58
N ASP A 343 -28.91 -14.78 -45.31
CA ASP A 343 -29.66 -15.81 -46.05
C ASP A 343 -29.87 -15.44 -47.53
N GLU A 344 -29.64 -16.38 -48.45
CA GLU A 344 -30.21 -16.33 -49.81
C GLU A 344 -30.98 -17.63 -50.11
N ILE A 345 -32.27 -17.49 -50.42
CA ILE A 345 -33.21 -18.60 -50.59
C ILE A 345 -33.34 -18.95 -52.07
N ILE A 346 -32.94 -20.16 -52.46
CA ILE A 346 -33.41 -20.83 -53.68
C ILE A 346 -33.86 -22.26 -53.36
N GLU A 347 -34.87 -22.72 -54.09
CA GLU A 347 -35.77 -23.84 -53.80
C GLU A 347 -35.47 -25.08 -54.69
N ILE A 348 -36.30 -26.12 -54.57
CA ILE A 348 -36.71 -27.12 -55.60
C ILE A 348 -36.19 -28.58 -55.45
N THR A 349 -37.18 -29.47 -55.28
CA THR A 349 -37.22 -30.95 -55.50
C THR A 349 -36.48 -31.94 -54.57
N ALA A 350 -37.16 -33.08 -54.39
CA ALA A 350 -36.66 -34.32 -53.79
C ALA A 350 -36.67 -35.46 -54.83
N VAL A 351 -35.91 -36.52 -54.57
CA VAL A 351 -35.98 -37.85 -55.22
C VAL A 351 -35.79 -38.93 -54.14
N GLU A 352 -36.33 -40.13 -54.37
CA GLU A 352 -36.53 -41.22 -53.41
C GLU A 352 -35.37 -42.24 -53.34
N ASP A 353 -35.39 -43.08 -52.28
CA ASP A 353 -34.89 -44.48 -52.16
C ASP A 353 -33.39 -44.81 -52.49
N GLU A 354 -32.73 -45.83 -51.92
CA GLU A 354 -33.18 -47.17 -51.47
C GLU A 354 -32.62 -47.65 -50.10
N GLU A 355 -33.17 -48.79 -49.60
CA GLU A 355 -32.58 -49.63 -48.54
C GLU A 355 -31.25 -50.34 -48.95
N VAL A 356 -30.57 -51.01 -48.00
CA VAL A 356 -30.46 -52.50 -47.92
C VAL A 356 -29.26 -52.98 -47.05
N LYS A 357 -29.57 -53.65 -45.93
CA LYS A 357 -29.01 -54.92 -45.35
C LYS A 357 -27.51 -55.23 -45.64
N GLY A 358 -26.64 -55.63 -44.70
CA GLY A 358 -26.81 -56.14 -43.32
C GLY A 358 -25.80 -57.28 -43.00
N SER A 359 -25.93 -57.93 -41.83
CA SER A 359 -25.09 -59.05 -41.30
C SER A 359 -23.71 -58.65 -40.72
N LYS A 360 -23.23 -59.07 -39.52
CA LYS A 360 -23.32 -60.29 -38.65
C LYS A 360 -22.17 -61.30 -38.82
N LYS A 361 -21.23 -61.31 -37.84
CA LYS A 361 -20.68 -62.46 -37.08
C LYS A 361 -19.67 -61.92 -36.03
N ALA A 362 -19.74 -62.27 -34.75
CA ALA A 362 -19.41 -63.54 -34.07
C ALA A 362 -17.88 -63.80 -34.04
N GLU A 363 -17.17 -63.63 -32.91
CA GLU A 363 -17.20 -64.40 -31.63
C GLU A 363 -16.22 -65.60 -31.66
N LYS A 364 -15.11 -65.53 -30.87
CA LYS A 364 -14.71 -66.55 -29.87
C LYS A 364 -13.40 -66.27 -29.09
N LYS A 365 -13.44 -66.70 -27.82
CA LYS A 365 -12.32 -67.01 -26.87
C LYS A 365 -11.99 -68.54 -27.03
N PRO A 366 -11.11 -69.24 -26.25
CA PRO A 366 -10.23 -68.83 -25.13
C PRO A 366 -8.82 -69.50 -25.11
N ALA A 367 -8.16 -69.40 -23.94
CA ALA A 367 -7.24 -70.40 -23.34
C ALA A 367 -5.82 -70.57 -23.94
N ASN A 368 -4.84 -71.15 -23.24
CA ASN A 368 -4.43 -71.15 -21.80
C ASN A 368 -3.09 -71.94 -21.75
N ASP A 369 -2.17 -71.61 -20.82
CA ASP A 369 -1.06 -72.44 -20.25
C ASP A 369 0.09 -71.49 -19.81
N VAL A 370 0.76 -71.53 -18.64
CA VAL A 370 1.14 -72.55 -17.64
C VAL A 370 2.64 -72.92 -17.73
N ALA A 371 3.27 -73.06 -16.55
CA ALA A 371 4.70 -73.22 -16.22
C ALA A 371 5.55 -71.93 -16.26
N ALA A 372 6.47 -71.60 -15.34
CA ALA A 372 6.92 -72.02 -13.99
C ALA A 372 8.47 -72.01 -13.92
N THR A 373 9.03 -71.97 -12.70
CA THR A 373 10.46 -71.80 -12.35
C THR A 373 11.03 -70.39 -12.61
N GLY A 374 11.96 -69.87 -11.79
CA GLY A 374 12.46 -70.36 -10.49
C GLY A 374 13.73 -69.62 -10.00
N ALA A 375 13.97 -69.62 -8.68
CA ALA A 375 15.06 -68.94 -7.93
C ALA A 375 15.05 -67.39 -8.00
N GLU A 376 15.25 -66.57 -6.94
CA GLU A 376 15.87 -66.67 -5.60
C GLU A 376 17.36 -66.23 -5.54
N GLN A 377 17.67 -65.40 -4.53
CA GLN A 377 18.98 -64.79 -4.19
C GLN A 377 19.45 -63.68 -5.17
N GLN A 378 20.02 -62.56 -4.71
CA GLN A 378 20.52 -62.21 -3.37
C GLN A 378 20.08 -60.80 -2.95
#